data_AF-Q45V92-F1
#
_entry.id   AF-Q45V92-F1
#
_cell.length_a   1.000
_cell.length_b   1.000
_cell.length_c   1.000
_cell.angle_alpha   90.00
_cell.angle_beta   90.00
_cell.angle_gamma   90.00
#
_symmetry.space_group_name_H-M   'P 1'
#
loop_
_entity.id
_entity.type
_entity.pdbx_description
1 polymer ?
#
loop_
_entity_poly.entity_id
_entity_poly.type
_entity_poly.pdbx_seq_one_letter_code
_entity_poly.pdbx_strand_id
1 'polypeptide(L)'
;LVDGPNASHITPTALDRWESRLEDLFRGRPFDMLDAALSDTVTKFPVDIQPFRDMIEGMRMDLRKSRYKNFDELYLYCYYVAGTVGL
;
A
#
# COMPACT_ATOMS: atom_id res chain seq x y z
N LEU A 1 -9.25 -2.72 2.83
CA LEU A 1 -8.42 -3.14 3.98
C LEU A 1 -8.62 -2.12 5.08
N VAL A 2 -8.12 -0.90 4.93
CA VAL A 2 -8.41 0.20 5.88
C VAL A 2 -9.83 0.78 5.74
N ASP A 3 -10.49 0.54 4.60
CA ASP A 3 -11.91 0.85 4.38
C ASP A 3 -12.81 -0.38 4.27
N GLY A 4 -14.12 -0.16 4.41
CA GLY A 4 -15.19 -1.15 4.21
C GLY A 4 -15.59 -1.89 5.49
N PRO A 5 -16.43 -2.94 5.39
CA PRO A 5 -16.99 -3.64 6.56
C PRO A 5 -15.93 -4.29 7.47
N ASN A 6 -14.70 -4.46 6.99
CA ASN A 6 -13.59 -5.04 7.74
C ASN A 6 -12.60 -3.99 8.29
N ALA A 7 -12.85 -2.69 8.08
CA ALA A 7 -11.95 -1.60 8.49
C ALA A 7 -11.65 -1.61 10.00
N SER A 8 -12.66 -1.88 10.83
CA SER A 8 -12.55 -1.96 12.29
C SER A 8 -11.62 -3.07 12.80
N HIS A 9 -11.29 -4.04 11.95
CA HIS A 9 -10.44 -5.18 12.29
C HIS A 9 -8.99 -5.01 11.83
N ILE A 10 -8.67 -3.90 11.16
CA ILE A 10 -7.31 -3.65 10.67
C ILE A 10 -6.49 -2.98 11.74
N THR A 11 -5.39 -3.63 12.07
CA THR A 11 -4.38 -3.14 13.01
C THR A 11 -3.18 -2.59 12.23
N PRO A 12 -2.39 -1.67 12.82
CA PRO A 12 -1.10 -1.27 12.26
C PRO A 12 -0.21 -2.49 11.91
N THR A 13 -0.23 -3.52 12.74
CA THR A 13 0.50 -4.78 12.52
C THR A 13 0.06 -5.51 11.25
N ALA A 14 -1.20 -5.40 10.85
CA ALA A 14 -1.65 -5.97 9.58
C ALA A 14 -0.99 -5.26 8.38
N LEU A 15 -0.81 -3.94 8.44
CA LEU A 15 -0.10 -3.19 7.39
C LEU A 15 1.39 -3.52 7.35
N ASP A 16 2.03 -3.76 8.51
CA ASP A 16 3.43 -4.21 8.56
C ASP A 16 3.61 -5.59 7.90
N ARG A 17 2.63 -6.49 8.09
CA ARG A 17 2.61 -7.78 7.37
C ARG A 17 2.45 -7.58 5.87
N TRP A 18 1.63 -6.65 5.43
CA TRP A 18 1.46 -6.33 4.01
C TRP A 18 2.74 -5.77 3.39
N GLU A 19 3.43 -4.87 4.09
CA GLU A 19 4.73 -4.34 3.66
C GLU A 19 5.78 -5.46 3.54
N SER A 20 5.87 -6.35 4.53
CA SER A 20 6.77 -7.52 4.44
C SER A 20 6.45 -8.42 3.25
N ARG A 21 5.17 -8.65 2.95
CA ARG A 21 4.76 -9.46 1.79
C ARG A 21 5.08 -8.78 0.47
N LEU A 22 4.93 -7.47 0.40
CA LEU A 22 5.32 -6.68 -0.76
C LEU A 22 6.82 -6.82 -1.05
N GLU A 23 7.66 -6.74 -0.02
CA GLU A 23 9.11 -6.99 -0.16
C GLU A 23 9.39 -8.42 -0.63
N ASP A 24 8.68 -9.41 -0.09
CA ASP A 24 8.88 -10.81 -0.46
C ASP A 24 8.46 -11.10 -1.90
N LEU A 25 7.31 -10.59 -2.36
CA LEU A 25 6.84 -10.82 -3.72
C LEU A 25 7.71 -10.13 -4.77
N PHE A 26 8.24 -8.93 -4.49
CA PHE A 26 9.23 -8.25 -5.36
C PHE A 26 10.59 -8.95 -5.38
N ARG A 27 10.89 -9.79 -4.38
CA ARG A 27 12.03 -10.71 -4.36
C ARG A 27 11.71 -12.10 -4.96
N GLY A 28 10.54 -12.26 -5.58
CA GLY A 28 10.11 -13.52 -6.19
C GLY A 28 9.68 -14.60 -5.19
N ARG A 29 9.25 -14.22 -3.99
CA ARG A 29 8.79 -15.13 -2.92
C ARG A 29 7.33 -14.86 -2.56
N PRO A 30 6.37 -15.16 -3.45
CA PRO A 30 4.96 -14.92 -3.19
C PRO A 30 4.44 -15.83 -2.05
N PHE A 31 3.58 -15.31 -1.18
CA PHE A 31 2.97 -16.09 -0.10
C PHE A 31 1.70 -16.83 -0.54
N ASP A 32 0.91 -16.24 -1.44
CA ASP A 32 -0.32 -16.84 -1.98
C ASP A 32 -0.53 -16.52 -3.46
N MET A 33 -1.70 -16.89 -4.00
CA MET A 33 -2.04 -16.71 -5.41
C MET A 33 -2.12 -15.25 -5.85
N LEU A 34 -2.48 -14.31 -4.95
CA LEU A 34 -2.54 -12.89 -5.28
C LEU A 34 -1.13 -12.32 -5.40
N ASP A 35 -0.26 -12.64 -4.44
CA ASP A 35 1.16 -12.27 -4.51
C ASP A 35 1.82 -12.86 -5.75
N ALA A 36 1.49 -14.10 -6.11
CA ALA A 36 2.04 -14.76 -7.29
C ALA A 36 1.63 -14.05 -8.59
N ALA A 37 0.37 -13.64 -8.71
CA ALA A 37 -0.11 -12.87 -9.86
C ALA A 37 0.56 -11.50 -9.97
N LEU A 38 0.74 -10.80 -8.85
CA LEU A 38 1.47 -9.53 -8.84
C LEU A 38 2.96 -9.73 -9.15
N SER A 39 3.60 -10.76 -8.58
CA SER A 39 5.00 -11.09 -8.83
C SER A 39 5.26 -11.39 -10.32
N ASP A 40 4.38 -12.16 -10.98
CA ASP A 40 4.42 -12.38 -12.43
C ASP A 40 4.26 -11.07 -13.22
N THR A 41 3.35 -10.19 -12.78
CA THR A 41 3.11 -8.89 -13.41
C THR A 41 4.35 -7.99 -13.32
N VAL A 42 4.93 -7.79 -12.14
CA VAL A 42 6.11 -6.91 -11.95
C VAL A 42 7.39 -7.49 -12.57
N THR A 43 7.44 -8.82 -12.77
CA THR A 43 8.53 -9.47 -13.51
C THR A 43 8.42 -9.17 -15.02
N LYS A 44 7.20 -9.18 -15.57
CA LYS A 44 6.96 -8.88 -16.99
C LYS A 44 7.05 -7.39 -17.31
N PHE A 45 6.64 -6.56 -16.36
CA PHE A 45 6.62 -5.10 -16.47
C PHE A 45 7.46 -4.53 -15.33
N PRO A 46 8.73 -4.16 -15.56
CA PRO A 46 9.62 -3.68 -14.53
C PRO A 46 9.13 -2.33 -13.99
N VAL A 47 8.36 -2.39 -12.92
CA VAL A 47 7.85 -1.23 -12.17
C VAL A 47 8.64 -1.07 -10.88
N ASP A 48 8.77 0.17 -10.41
CA ASP A 48 9.39 0.44 -9.12
C ASP A 48 8.49 -0.08 -7.98
N ILE A 49 9.08 -0.57 -6.90
CA ILE A 49 8.37 -0.96 -5.68
C ILE A 49 7.88 0.27 -4.90
N GLN A 50 8.50 1.43 -5.09
CA GLN A 50 8.23 2.62 -4.28
C GLN A 50 6.77 3.08 -4.30
N PRO A 51 6.06 3.15 -5.44
CA PRO A 51 4.63 3.50 -5.46
C PRO A 51 3.76 2.57 -4.62
N PHE A 52 4.12 1.28 -4.53
CA PHE A 52 3.40 0.31 -3.71
C PHE A 52 3.64 0.52 -2.21
N ARG A 53 4.88 0.87 -1.81
CA ARG A 53 5.19 1.24 -0.41
C ARG A 53 4.47 2.51 0.00
N ASP A 54 4.48 3.50 -0.88
CA ASP A 54 3.83 4.79 -0.70
C ASP A 54 2.31 4.63 -0.52
N MET A 55 1.69 3.71 -1.27
CA MET A 55 0.28 3.33 -1.07
C MET A 55 0.02 2.75 0.33
N ILE A 56 0.91 1.89 0.84
CA ILE A 56 0.80 1.35 2.22
C ILE A 56 0.92 2.48 3.25
N GLU A 57 1.79 3.47 3.02
CA GLU A 57 1.89 4.64 3.90
C GLU A 57 0.60 5.48 3.89
N GLY A 58 -0.02 5.66 2.73
CA GLY A 58 -1.35 6.26 2.62
C GLY A 58 -2.39 5.55 3.50
N MET A 59 -2.43 4.21 3.45
CA MET A 59 -3.30 3.42 4.31
C MET A 59 -2.95 3.55 5.81
N ARG A 60 -1.68 3.73 6.17
CA ARG A 60 -1.27 4.01 7.56
C ARG A 60 -1.78 5.37 8.02
N MET A 61 -1.86 6.36 7.13
CA MET A 61 -2.44 7.68 7.43
C MET A 61 -3.93 7.57 7.75
N ASP A 62 -4.69 6.73 7.04
CA ASP A 62 -6.13 6.49 7.32
C ASP A 62 -6.39 5.97 8.74
N LEU A 63 -5.47 5.17 9.28
CA LEU A 63 -5.58 4.65 10.64
C LEU A 63 -5.27 5.69 11.74
N ARG A 64 -4.58 6.79 11.40
CA ARG A 64 -4.00 7.74 12.37
C ARG A 64 -4.60 9.14 12.29
N LYS A 65 -5.05 9.56 11.10
CA LYS A 65 -5.49 10.93 10.81
C LYS A 65 -6.92 10.93 10.28
N SER A 66 -7.80 11.65 10.98
CA SER A 66 -9.16 11.94 10.51
C SER A 66 -9.30 13.34 9.90
N ARG A 67 -8.26 14.18 10.00
CA ARG A 67 -8.25 15.55 9.45
C ARG A 67 -6.84 16.00 9.09
N TYR A 68 -6.72 16.71 7.98
CA TYR A 68 -5.47 17.33 7.51
C TYR A 68 -5.43 18.81 7.86
N LYS A 69 -4.27 19.29 8.33
CA LYS A 69 -4.13 20.66 8.86
C LYS A 69 -4.11 21.72 7.76
N ASN A 70 -3.52 21.40 6.62
CA ASN A 70 -3.33 22.32 5.50
C ASN A 70 -3.38 21.56 4.16
N PHE A 71 -3.28 22.31 3.07
CA PHE A 71 -3.33 21.73 1.73
C PHE A 71 -2.16 20.80 1.46
N ASP A 72 -0.94 21.11 1.91
CA ASP A 72 0.24 20.29 1.67
C ASP A 72 0.10 18.89 2.29
N GLU A 73 -0.45 18.81 3.51
CA GLU A 73 -0.75 17.53 4.16
C GLU A 73 -1.82 16.74 3.40
N LEU A 74 -2.86 17.43 2.90
CA LEU A 74 -3.91 16.80 2.09
C LEU A 74 -3.36 16.33 0.75
N TYR A 75 -2.51 17.12 0.11
CA TYR A 75 -1.87 16.78 -1.15
C TYR A 75 -0.98 15.56 -0.99
N LEU A 76 -0.17 15.50 0.06
CA LEU A 76 0.66 14.34 0.37
C LEU A 76 -0.17 13.08 0.57
N TYR A 77 -1.28 13.18 1.30
CA TYR A 77 -2.22 12.06 1.44
C TYR A 77 -2.75 11.61 0.08
N CYS A 78 -3.26 12.53 -0.74
CA CYS A 78 -3.78 12.22 -2.08
C CYS A 78 -2.71 11.61 -2.99
N TYR A 79 -1.46 12.06 -2.88
CA TYR A 79 -0.34 11.44 -3.59
C TYR A 79 -0.20 9.97 -3.20
N TYR A 80 -0.18 9.66 -1.90
CA TYR A 80 -0.02 8.28 -1.43
C TYR A 80 -1.18 7.37 -1.83
N VAL A 81 -2.43 7.78 -1.63
CA VAL A 81 -3.59 6.90 -1.87
C VAL A 81 -4.12 6.88 -3.30
N ALA A 82 -3.75 7.87 -4.13
CA ALA A 82 -4.26 7.97 -5.50
C ALA A 82 -3.17 8.29 -6.54
N GLY A 83 -2.23 9.19 -6.22
CA GLY A 83 -1.15 9.57 -7.13
C GLY A 83 -0.24 8.41 -7.51
N THR A 84 0.07 7.52 -6.55
CA THR A 84 0.91 6.33 -6.74
C THR A 84 0.36 5.36 -7.79
N VAL A 85 -0.96 5.33 -8.04
CA VAL A 85 -1.60 4.44 -9.02
C VAL A 85 -1.28 4.84 -10.47
N GLY A 86 -0.94 6.12 -10.71
CA GLY A 86 -0.68 6.66 -12.04
C GLY A 86 0.79 6.70 -12.46
N LEU A 87 1.71 6.16 -11.65
CA LEU A 87 3.16 6.14 -11.89
C LEU A 87 3.58 4.84 -12.59
#